data_AF-A0A924NDH3-F1
#
_entry.id   AF-A0A924NDH3-F1
#
_cell.length_a   1.000
_cell.length_b   1.000
_cell.length_c   1.000
_cell.angle_alpha   90.00
_cell.angle_beta   90.00
_cell.angle_gamma   90.00
#
_symmetry.space_group_name_H-M   'P 1'
#
loop_
_entity.id
_entity.type
_entity.pdbx_description
1 polymer ?
#
loop_
_entity_poly.entity_id
_entity_poly.type
_entity_poly.pdbx_seq_one_letter_code
_entity_poly.pdbx_strand_id
1 'polypeptide(L)' 'WRTAAGPPVKNVDLWQRLDAARGKHSVVWKWIKGHAGHAENERADELARAGMAPFKIGK' A
#
# COMPACT_ATOMS: atom_id res chain seq x y z
N TRP A 1 16.96 4.22 -6.57
CA TRP A 1 15.60 4.76 -6.79
C TRP A 1 15.48 5.55 -8.09
N ARG A 2 15.90 4.98 -9.22
CA ARG A 2 15.74 5.54 -10.55
C ARG A 2 15.26 4.43 -11.47
N THR A 3 14.45 4.78 -12.46
CA THR A 3 14.08 3.86 -13.54
C THR A 3 15.27 3.65 -14.46
N ALA A 4 15.23 2.63 -15.32
CA ALA A 4 16.26 2.41 -16.34
C ALA A 4 16.42 3.63 -17.28
N ALA A 5 15.38 4.44 -17.46
CA ALA A 5 15.40 5.65 -18.26
C ALA A 5 16.04 6.87 -17.54
N GLY A 6 16.36 6.78 -16.24
CA GLY A 6 17.01 7.85 -15.46
C GLY A 6 16.13 8.65 -14.47
N PRO A 7 14.84 8.93 -14.76
CA PRO A 7 13.94 9.57 -13.80
C PRO A 7 13.74 8.75 -12.53
N PRO A 8 13.40 9.39 -11.39
CA PRO A 8 12.97 8.69 -10.18
C PRO A 8 11.82 7.72 -10.47
N VAL A 9 11.75 6.63 -9.70
CA VAL A 9 10.58 5.73 -9.76
C VAL A 9 9.33 6.45 -9.24
N LYS A 10 8.15 6.10 -9.74
CA LYS A 10 6.89 6.63 -9.20
C LYS A 10 6.78 6.27 -7.71
N ASN A 11 6.25 7.19 -6.90
CA ASN A 11 6.06 7.03 -5.45
C ASN A 11 7.37 6.73 -4.69
N VAL A 12 8.49 7.31 -5.14
CA VAL A 12 9.83 7.06 -4.57
C VAL A 12 9.88 7.32 -3.06
N ASP A 13 9.19 8.34 -2.58
CA ASP A 13 9.09 8.71 -1.17
C ASP A 13 8.41 7.61 -0.34
N LEU A 14 7.31 7.04 -0.85
CA LEU A 14 6.60 5.96 -0.19
C LEU A 14 7.43 4.68 -0.17
N TRP A 15 8.10 4.35 -1.28
CA TRP A 15 8.93 3.16 -1.36
C TRP A 15 10.15 3.22 -0.45
N GLN A 16 10.82 4.37 -0.37
CA GLN A 16 11.95 4.56 0.55
C GLN A 16 11.54 4.39 2.00
N ARG A 17 10.38 4.94 2.39
CA ARG A 17 9.81 4.77 3.73
C ARG A 17 9.49 3.31 4.03
N LEU A 18 8.90 2.60 3.07
CA LEU A 18 8.59 1.18 3.21
C LEU A 18 9.85 0.31 3.33
N ASP A 19 10.87 0.55 2.50
CA ASP A 19 12.12 -0.21 2.53
C ASP A 19 12.88 -0.02 3.86
N ALA A 20 12.92 1.21 4.36
CA ALA A 20 13.50 1.51 5.68
C ALA A 20 12.73 0.84 6.83
N ALA A 21 11.39 0.78 6.76
CA ALA A 21 10.58 0.10 7.76
C ALA A 21 10.75 -1.43 7.68
N ARG A 22 10.71 -1.99 6.46
CA ARG A 22 10.91 -3.42 6.20
C ARG A 22 12.27 -3.91 6.68
N GLY A 23 13.33 -3.12 6.53
CA GLY A 23 14.69 -3.49 6.97
C GLY A 23 14.81 -3.80 8.47
N LYS A 24 13.85 -3.38 9.29
CA LYS A 24 13.80 -3.64 10.74
C LYS A 24 13.12 -4.97 11.10
N HIS A 25 12.50 -5.65 10.14
CA HIS A 25 11.64 -6.81 10.37
C HIS A 25 11.88 -7.91 9.34
N SER A 26 11.66 -9.17 9.74
CA SER A 26 11.60 -10.28 8.78
C SER A 26 10.18 -10.35 8.18
N VAL A 27 9.97 -9.67 7.06
CA VAL A 27 8.65 -9.59 6.41
C VAL A 27 8.50 -10.66 5.33
N VAL A 28 7.44 -11.47 5.42
CA VAL A 28 7.01 -12.40 4.37
C VAL A 28 5.82 -11.79 3.63
N TRP A 29 6.01 -11.49 2.35
CA TRP A 29 4.96 -10.94 1.50
C TRP A 29 4.10 -12.07 0.93
N LYS A 30 2.79 -11.99 1.15
CA LYS A 30 1.82 -12.93 0.60
C LYS A 30 0.82 -12.16 -0.27
N TRP A 31 0.81 -12.48 -1.55
CA TRP A 31 -0.23 -11.98 -2.46
C TRP A 31 -1.50 -12.79 -2.25
N ILE A 32 -2.58 -12.10 -1.88
CA ILE A 32 -3.90 -12.67 -1.72
C ILE A 32 -4.83 -12.10 -2.79
N LYS A 33 -5.80 -12.92 -3.21
CA LYS A 33 -6.83 -12.48 -4.15
C LYS A 33 -7.82 -11.55 -3.44
N GLY A 34 -8.08 -10.37 -4.02
CA GLY A 34 -9.05 -9.43 -3.49
C GLY A 34 -10.49 -9.98 -3.54
N HIS A 35 -11.31 -9.61 -2.56
CA HIS A 35 -12.73 -10.00 -2.44
C HIS A 35 -12.96 -11.51 -2.51
N ALA A 36 -11.99 -12.28 -1.99
CA ALA A 36 -12.05 -13.73 -1.94
C ALA A 36 -12.47 -14.26 -0.55
N GLY A 37 -13.03 -13.40 0.30
CA GLY A 37 -13.52 -13.77 1.63
C GLY A 37 -12.43 -13.92 2.70
N HIS A 38 -11.21 -13.40 2.46
CA HIS A 38 -10.18 -13.36 3.49
C HIS A 38 -10.52 -12.26 4.50
N ALA A 39 -11.02 -12.65 5.68
CA ALA A 39 -11.63 -11.75 6.66
C ALA A 39 -10.75 -10.52 6.99
N GLU A 40 -9.45 -10.73 7.19
CA GLU A 40 -8.48 -9.68 7.50
C GLU A 40 -8.26 -8.71 6.32
N ASN A 41 -8.32 -9.19 5.09
CA ASN A 41 -8.22 -8.35 3.90
C ASN A 41 -9.47 -7.51 3.70
N GLU A 42 -10.66 -8.11 3.85
CA GLU A 42 -11.91 -7.36 3.75
C GLU A 42 -11.99 -6.29 4.85
N ARG A 43 -11.56 -6.61 6.07
CA ARG A 43 -11.43 -5.61 7.14
C ARG A 43 -10.45 -4.49 6.79
N ALA A 44 -9.31 -4.81 6.17
CA ALA A 44 -8.35 -3.80 5.72
C ALA A 44 -8.94 -2.89 4.63
N ASP A 45 -9.72 -3.44 3.69
CA ASP A 45 -10.44 -2.68 2.65
C ASP A 45 -11.50 -1.75 3.26
N GLU A 46 -12.31 -2.23 4.22
CA GLU A 46 -13.28 -1.42 4.94
C GLU A 46 -12.62 -0.23 5.65
N LEU A 47 -11.52 -0.47 6.36
CA LEU A 47 -10.76 0.59 7.05
C LEU A 47 -10.16 1.60 6.07
N ALA A 48 -9.62 1.13 4.93
CA ALA A 48 -9.10 2.01 3.89
C ALA A 48 -10.21 2.90 3.29
N ARG A 49 -11.39 2.34 3.02
CA ARG A 49 -12.57 3.09 2.55
C ARG A 49 -13.07 4.10 3.56
N ALA A 50 -13.08 3.73 4.85
CA ALA A 50 -13.44 4.64 5.94
C ALA A 50 -12.45 5.81 6.05
N GLY A 51 -11.15 5.55 5.89
CA GLY A 51 -10.12 6.60 5.88
C GLY A 51 -10.27 7.58 4.71
N MET A 52 -10.91 7.17 3.61
CA MET A 52 -11.23 8.06 2.48
C MET A 52 -12.48 8.92 2.71
N ALA A 53 -13.30 8.66 3.74
CA ALA A 53 -14.52 9.40 4.01
C ALA A 53 -14.35 10.95 4.01
N PRO A 54 -13.34 11.56 4.67
CA PRO A 54 -13.17 13.01 4.66
C PRO A 54 -12.67 13.59 3.32
N PHE A 55 -12.21 12.74 2.40
CA PHE A 55 -11.66 13.15 1.10
C PHE A 55 -12.61 12.88 -0.06
N LYS A 56 -13.73 12.19 0.18
CA LYS A 56 -14.79 12.02 -0.81
C LYS A 56 -15.54 13.34 -0.92
N ILE A 57 -15.20 14.12 -1.93
CA ILE A 57 -15.99 15.28 -2.34
C ILE A 57 -17.37 14.75 -2.74
N GLY A 58 -18.43 15.27 -2.11
CA GLY A 58 -19.81 14.94 -2.45
C GLY A 58 -20.05 15.12 -3.95
N LYS A 59 -20.86 14.23 -4.52
CA LYS A 59 -21.21 14.26 -5.93
C LYS A 59 -21.96 15.54 -6.30
#